data_AF-A0A6B2CTE3-F1
#
_entry.id   AF-A0A6B2CTE3-F1
#
_cell.length_a   1.000
_cell.length_b   1.000
_cell.length_c   1.000
_cell.angle_alpha   90.00
_cell.angle_beta   90.00
_cell.angle_gamma   90.00
#
_symmetry.space_group_name_H-M   'P 1'
#
loop_
_entity.id
_entity.type
_entity.pdbx_description
1 polymer ?
#
loop_
_entity_poly.entity_id
_entity_poly.type
_entity_poly.pdbx_seq_one_letter_code
_entity_poly.pdbx_strand_id
1 'polypeptide(L)'
;MVGVFLGVTVGTSLLTNAARDGVSGDRLVEYALANPERASAELNTVMKFARRYPALFGDVYAVFYATDTEEGRKAGAALRETLCEVLKREAKTAGCSAELKVVPGLGVDFHEGLLQLARAVGSDVKKARREGRLTYVVATGGYKPESTFAVIAAYLAGAHGAVYIHETFKEVVELPMLPLQLREVLARFARGEADEHDVARHLGMDIHHLEGIKLLKKTAEGYTLHDLLTALLELQDQ
;
A
#
# COMPACT_ATOMS: atom_id res chain seq x y z
N MET A 1 14.77 9.29 -11.03
CA MET A 1 13.38 9.40 -10.54
C MET A 1 13.16 8.19 -9.65
N VAL A 2 12.76 8.38 -8.40
CA VAL A 2 12.50 7.25 -7.50
C VAL A 2 11.14 6.67 -7.87
N GLY A 3 11.11 5.41 -8.32
CA GLY A 3 9.85 4.73 -8.64
C GLY A 3 9.11 4.27 -7.37
N VAL A 4 7.81 3.99 -7.49
CA VAL A 4 6.98 3.45 -6.41
C VAL A 4 6.67 1.97 -6.63
N PHE A 5 6.75 1.20 -5.56
CA PHE A 5 6.27 -0.16 -5.46
C PHE A 5 4.95 -0.19 -4.69
N LEU A 6 3.96 -0.90 -5.24
CA LEU A 6 2.66 -1.13 -4.63
C LEU A 6 2.43 -2.62 -4.40
N GLY A 7 2.42 -3.07 -3.16
CA GLY A 7 1.95 -4.40 -2.80
C GLY A 7 0.45 -4.37 -2.51
N VAL A 8 -0.38 -5.03 -3.32
CA VAL A 8 -1.83 -4.90 -3.27
C VAL A 8 -2.47 -6.23 -2.88
N THR A 9 -3.18 -6.28 -1.75
CA THR A 9 -3.99 -7.45 -1.40
C THR A 9 -5.28 -7.46 -2.23
N VAL A 10 -5.59 -8.61 -2.84
CA VAL A 10 -6.74 -8.74 -3.74
C VAL A 10 -7.93 -9.33 -2.98
N GLY A 11 -9.04 -8.59 -2.97
CA GLY A 11 -10.34 -9.10 -2.56
C GLY A 11 -11.22 -9.50 -3.74
N THR A 12 -12.48 -9.80 -3.45
CA THR A 12 -13.49 -10.17 -4.45
C THR A 12 -14.38 -9.00 -4.86
N SER A 13 -14.06 -7.77 -4.44
CA SER A 13 -14.89 -6.58 -4.66
C SER A 13 -15.19 -6.33 -6.15
N LEU A 14 -14.20 -6.58 -7.02
CA LEU A 14 -14.36 -6.49 -8.48
C LEU A 14 -15.44 -7.43 -9.01
N LEU A 15 -15.42 -8.69 -8.57
CA LEU A 15 -16.39 -9.69 -8.97
C LEU A 15 -17.80 -9.34 -8.47
N THR A 16 -17.90 -8.96 -7.19
CA THR A 16 -19.17 -8.59 -6.56
C THR A 16 -19.81 -7.39 -7.23
N ASN A 17 -19.02 -6.34 -7.53
CA ASN A 17 -19.53 -5.13 -8.18
C ASN A 17 -19.93 -5.40 -9.64
N ALA A 18 -19.13 -6.16 -10.39
CA ALA A 18 -19.47 -6.54 -11.77
C ALA A 18 -20.76 -7.35 -11.82
N ALA A 19 -20.91 -8.36 -10.96
CA ALA A 19 -22.11 -9.18 -10.89
C ALA A 19 -23.35 -8.37 -10.51
N ARG A 20 -23.23 -7.45 -9.55
CA ARG A 20 -24.32 -6.52 -9.17
C ARG A 20 -24.77 -5.66 -10.34
N ASP A 21 -23.84 -5.24 -11.19
CA ASP A 21 -24.11 -4.41 -12.38
C ASP A 21 -24.49 -5.25 -13.61
N GLY A 22 -24.68 -6.58 -13.46
CA GLY A 22 -25.10 -7.48 -14.54
C GLY A 22 -23.99 -7.82 -15.55
N VAL A 23 -22.73 -7.60 -15.19
CA VAL A 23 -21.57 -7.86 -16.06
C VAL A 23 -21.01 -9.24 -15.81
N SER A 24 -20.80 -10.00 -16.89
CA SER A 24 -20.22 -11.33 -16.85
C SER A 24 -18.73 -11.31 -16.46
N GLY A 25 -18.28 -12.38 -15.81
CA GLY A 25 -16.91 -12.50 -15.26
C GLY A 25 -15.79 -12.57 -16.30
N ASP A 26 -16.12 -12.72 -17.58
CA ASP A 26 -15.18 -12.62 -18.71
C ASP A 26 -14.92 -11.17 -19.15
N ARG A 27 -15.77 -10.22 -18.72
CA ARG A 27 -15.67 -8.79 -19.08
C ARG A 27 -15.17 -7.91 -17.93
N LEU A 28 -14.50 -8.49 -16.94
CA LEU A 28 -14.03 -7.78 -15.75
C LEU A 28 -13.04 -6.65 -16.07
N VAL A 29 -12.14 -6.86 -17.03
CA VAL A 29 -11.18 -5.83 -17.46
C VAL A 29 -11.91 -4.64 -18.08
N GLU A 30 -12.86 -4.89 -18.98
CA GLU A 30 -13.65 -3.83 -19.61
C GLU A 30 -14.49 -3.06 -18.59
N TYR A 31 -15.11 -3.77 -17.64
CA TYR A 31 -15.85 -3.18 -16.54
C TYR A 31 -14.96 -2.29 -15.67
N ALA A 32 -13.78 -2.78 -15.30
CA ALA A 32 -12.82 -2.07 -14.48
C ALA A 32 -12.23 -0.84 -15.19
N LEU A 33 -11.95 -0.93 -16.49
CA LEU A 33 -11.50 0.22 -17.30
C LEU A 33 -12.57 1.30 -17.46
N ALA A 34 -13.84 0.91 -17.51
CA ALA A 34 -14.95 1.86 -17.66
C ALA A 34 -15.25 2.64 -16.37
N ASN A 35 -15.12 2.01 -15.21
CA ASN A 35 -15.48 2.63 -13.92
C ASN A 35 -14.51 2.22 -12.79
N PRO A 36 -13.20 2.54 -12.86
CA PRO A 36 -12.18 1.91 -12.02
C PRO A 36 -12.40 2.11 -10.50
N GLU A 37 -12.81 3.31 -10.05
CA GLU A 37 -13.10 3.54 -8.62
C GLU A 37 -14.32 2.79 -8.11
N ARG A 38 -15.33 2.57 -8.96
CA ARG A 38 -16.54 1.83 -8.58
C ARG A 38 -16.35 0.32 -8.72
N ALA A 39 -15.50 -0.08 -9.65
CA ALA A 39 -15.29 -1.46 -10.01
C ALA A 39 -14.66 -2.23 -8.84
N SER A 40 -13.64 -1.69 -8.19
CA SER A 40 -12.96 -2.41 -7.10
C SER A 40 -12.42 -1.48 -6.01
N ALA A 41 -12.31 -2.00 -4.79
CA ALA A 41 -11.71 -1.30 -3.65
C ALA A 41 -10.21 -1.01 -3.89
N GLU A 42 -9.52 -1.94 -4.55
CA GLU A 42 -8.10 -1.85 -4.89
C GLU A 42 -7.84 -0.69 -5.86
N LEU A 43 -8.54 -0.65 -7.00
CA LEU A 43 -8.39 0.42 -7.99
C LEU A 43 -8.81 1.78 -7.42
N ASN A 44 -9.91 1.83 -6.66
CA ASN A 44 -10.32 3.03 -5.95
C ASN A 44 -9.22 3.60 -5.04
N THR A 45 -8.57 2.71 -4.27
CA THR A 45 -7.49 3.11 -3.36
C THR A 45 -6.28 3.62 -4.12
N VAL A 46 -5.82 2.88 -5.12
CA VAL A 46 -4.65 3.27 -5.90
C VAL A 46 -4.90 4.58 -6.63
N MET A 47 -6.07 4.78 -7.23
CA MET A 47 -6.41 6.03 -7.94
C MET A 47 -6.42 7.24 -7.01
N LYS A 48 -7.07 7.13 -5.85
CA LYS A 48 -7.09 8.24 -4.91
C LYS A 48 -5.71 8.52 -4.32
N PHE A 49 -4.91 7.48 -4.08
CA PHE A 49 -3.52 7.64 -3.66
C PHE A 49 -2.69 8.36 -4.74
N ALA A 50 -2.88 7.99 -6.01
CA ALA A 50 -2.22 8.64 -7.13
C ALA A 50 -2.62 10.11 -7.31
N ARG A 51 -3.90 10.44 -7.13
CA ARG A 51 -4.38 11.83 -7.16
C ARG A 51 -3.85 12.64 -5.99
N ARG A 52 -3.69 12.03 -4.82
CA ARG A 52 -3.17 12.71 -3.62
C ARG A 52 -1.67 13.00 -3.71
N TYR A 53 -0.90 12.11 -4.35
CA TYR A 53 0.55 12.23 -4.50
C TYR A 53 1.02 11.93 -5.94
N PRO A 54 0.68 12.78 -6.92
CA PRO A 54 1.01 12.53 -8.32
C PRO A 54 2.51 12.38 -8.58
N ALA A 55 3.36 13.03 -7.77
CA ALA A 55 4.81 12.93 -7.86
C ALA A 55 5.36 11.52 -7.62
N LEU A 56 4.65 10.67 -6.84
CA LEU A 56 5.05 9.28 -6.58
C LEU A 56 4.79 8.35 -7.78
N PHE A 57 3.85 8.73 -8.65
CA PHE A 57 3.30 7.86 -9.69
C PHE A 57 3.95 8.06 -11.06
N GLY A 58 5.20 8.58 -11.11
CA GLY A 58 5.96 8.70 -12.35
C GLY A 58 6.40 7.36 -12.94
N ASP A 59 6.84 6.43 -12.08
CA ASP A 59 7.22 5.05 -12.41
C ASP A 59 6.66 4.09 -11.34
N VAL A 60 5.83 3.13 -11.73
CA VAL A 60 5.06 2.26 -10.83
C VAL A 60 5.35 0.79 -11.11
N TYR A 61 5.67 0.04 -10.05
CA TYR A 61 5.73 -1.42 -10.08
C TYR A 61 4.74 -1.98 -9.05
N ALA A 62 3.72 -2.70 -9.51
CA ALA A 62 2.70 -3.27 -8.63
C ALA A 62 2.76 -4.80 -8.59
N VAL A 63 2.50 -5.37 -7.42
CA VAL A 63 2.29 -6.81 -7.23
C VAL A 63 0.94 -7.02 -6.58
N PHE A 64 0.07 -7.76 -7.24
CA PHE A 64 -1.24 -8.18 -6.71
C PHE A 64 -1.10 -9.54 -6.03
N TYR A 65 -1.45 -9.62 -4.75
CA TYR A 65 -1.46 -10.85 -3.96
C TYR A 65 -2.88 -11.40 -3.89
N ALA A 66 -3.15 -12.44 -4.68
CA ALA A 66 -4.45 -13.08 -4.76
C ALA A 66 -4.50 -14.38 -3.96
N THR A 67 -5.69 -14.68 -3.45
CA THR A 67 -6.00 -15.99 -2.84
C THR A 67 -5.82 -17.11 -3.86
N ASP A 68 -5.50 -18.30 -3.37
CA ASP A 68 -5.45 -19.55 -4.13
C ASP A 68 -6.84 -20.12 -4.41
N THR A 69 -7.74 -19.24 -4.87
CA THR A 69 -9.11 -19.57 -5.24
C THR A 69 -9.37 -19.13 -6.67
N GLU A 70 -10.40 -19.69 -7.31
CA GLU A 70 -10.76 -19.31 -8.68
C GLU A 70 -11.15 -17.82 -8.75
N GLU A 71 -11.90 -17.35 -7.76
CA GLU A 71 -12.31 -15.95 -7.63
C GLU A 71 -11.09 -15.03 -7.46
N GLY A 72 -10.16 -15.39 -6.58
CA GLY A 72 -8.94 -14.59 -6.35
C GLY A 72 -8.09 -14.49 -7.61
N ARG A 73 -7.90 -15.61 -8.30
CA ARG A 73 -7.16 -15.67 -9.59
C ARG A 73 -7.81 -14.78 -10.65
N LYS A 74 -9.14 -14.86 -10.82
CA LYS A 74 -9.88 -14.04 -11.79
C LYS A 74 -9.82 -12.56 -11.46
N ALA A 75 -10.10 -12.19 -10.21
CA ALA A 75 -10.06 -10.79 -9.77
C ALA A 75 -8.65 -10.21 -9.91
N GLY A 76 -7.64 -10.92 -9.44
CA GLY A 76 -6.25 -10.49 -9.51
C GLY A 76 -5.73 -10.34 -10.94
N ALA A 77 -6.10 -11.25 -11.85
CA ALA A 77 -5.72 -11.16 -13.26
C ALA A 77 -6.32 -9.91 -13.92
N ALA A 78 -7.62 -9.66 -13.70
CA ALA A 78 -8.29 -8.49 -14.24
C ALA A 78 -7.71 -7.17 -13.68
N LEU A 79 -7.40 -7.12 -12.39
CA LEU A 79 -6.77 -5.96 -11.76
C LEU A 79 -5.37 -5.68 -12.33
N ARG A 80 -4.54 -6.73 -12.48
CA ARG A 80 -3.21 -6.64 -13.09
C ARG A 80 -3.28 -6.04 -14.49
N GLU A 81 -4.21 -6.53 -15.31
CA GLU A 81 -4.38 -6.07 -16.70
C GLU A 81 -4.93 -4.64 -16.81
N THR A 82 -5.70 -4.21 -15.80
CA THR A 82 -6.35 -2.90 -15.80
C THR A 82 -5.45 -1.79 -15.27
N LEU A 83 -4.61 -2.08 -14.28
CA LEU A 83 -3.95 -1.07 -13.45
C LEU A 83 -3.20 0.00 -14.26
N CYS A 84 -2.34 -0.42 -15.17
CA CYS A 84 -1.46 0.52 -15.88
C CYS A 84 -2.22 1.44 -16.84
N GLU A 85 -3.29 0.94 -17.47
CA GLU A 85 -4.17 1.75 -18.31
C GLU A 85 -4.91 2.81 -17.49
N VAL A 86 -5.37 2.45 -16.28
CA VAL A 86 -5.99 3.40 -15.35
C VAL A 86 -4.98 4.45 -14.90
N LEU A 87 -3.80 4.05 -14.45
CA LEU A 87 -2.78 4.98 -13.97
C LEU A 87 -2.26 5.94 -15.05
N LYS A 88 -2.14 5.45 -16.29
CA LYS A 88 -1.78 6.29 -17.44
C LYS A 88 -2.80 7.40 -17.68
N ARG A 89 -4.10 7.11 -17.53
CA ARG A 89 -5.19 8.09 -17.71
C ARG A 89 -5.29 9.07 -16.54
N GLU A 90 -5.17 8.56 -15.32
CA GLU A 90 -5.50 9.31 -14.10
C GLU A 90 -4.30 10.06 -13.50
N ALA A 91 -3.11 9.46 -13.55
CA ALA A 91 -1.90 9.96 -12.91
C ALA A 91 -0.80 10.34 -13.90
N LYS A 92 -1.05 10.17 -15.21
CA LYS A 92 -0.06 10.40 -16.28
C LYS A 92 1.24 9.62 -16.05
N THR A 93 1.13 8.43 -15.46
CA THR A 93 2.25 7.54 -15.16
C THR A 93 3.01 7.17 -16.44
N ALA A 94 4.33 7.41 -16.45
CA ALA A 94 5.17 7.19 -17.62
C ALA A 94 5.67 5.74 -17.70
N GLY A 95 6.05 5.15 -16.57
CA GLY A 95 6.42 3.74 -16.44
C GLY A 95 5.42 3.00 -15.55
N CYS A 96 4.85 1.90 -16.02
CA CYS A 96 4.01 1.04 -15.19
C CYS A 96 4.19 -0.43 -15.55
N SER A 97 4.37 -1.26 -14.53
CA SER A 97 4.33 -2.71 -14.64
C SER A 97 3.54 -3.31 -13.47
N ALA A 98 2.85 -4.43 -13.74
CA ALA A 98 2.05 -5.12 -12.75
C ALA A 98 2.24 -6.63 -12.86
N GLU A 99 2.41 -7.28 -11.70
CA GLU A 99 2.49 -8.73 -11.57
C GLU A 99 1.32 -9.26 -10.74
N LEU A 100 0.93 -10.51 -11.02
CA LEU A 100 -0.01 -11.26 -10.19
C LEU A 100 0.74 -12.40 -9.51
N LYS A 101 0.61 -12.48 -8.19
CA LYS A 101 1.05 -13.62 -7.39
C LYS A 101 -0.15 -14.26 -6.74
N VAL A 102 -0.42 -15.50 -7.12
CA VAL A 102 -1.36 -16.35 -6.41
C VAL A 102 -0.62 -16.95 -5.23
N VAL A 103 -1.05 -16.62 -4.02
CA VAL A 103 -0.37 -17.01 -2.79
C VAL A 103 -0.82 -18.41 -2.39
N PRO A 104 0.06 -19.42 -2.40
CA PRO A 104 -0.32 -20.80 -2.11
C PRO A 104 -1.03 -20.93 -0.76
N GLY A 105 -2.15 -21.65 -0.73
CA GLY A 105 -2.92 -21.87 0.49
C GLY A 105 -3.70 -20.66 1.01
N LEU A 106 -3.50 -19.45 0.50
CA LEU A 106 -4.26 -18.27 0.93
C LEU A 106 -5.74 -18.41 0.52
N GLY A 107 -6.67 -18.27 1.46
CA GLY A 107 -8.10 -18.55 1.25
C GLY A 107 -8.47 -20.04 1.28
N VAL A 108 -7.50 -20.94 1.51
CA VAL A 108 -7.71 -22.40 1.59
C VAL A 108 -7.27 -22.94 2.97
N ASP A 109 -6.03 -22.67 3.36
CA ASP A 109 -5.47 -22.91 4.70
C ASP A 109 -5.15 -21.56 5.35
N PHE A 110 -5.84 -21.24 6.44
CA PHE A 110 -5.71 -19.94 7.08
C PHE A 110 -4.28 -19.65 7.58
N HIS A 111 -3.64 -20.58 8.28
CA HIS A 111 -2.35 -20.31 8.92
C HIS A 111 -1.22 -20.34 7.90
N GLU A 112 -1.18 -21.37 7.05
CA GLU A 112 -0.16 -21.49 6.02
C GLU A 112 -0.32 -20.38 4.97
N GLY A 113 -1.55 -20.07 4.57
CA GLY A 113 -1.85 -18.99 3.65
C GLY A 113 -1.36 -17.63 4.14
N LEU A 114 -1.62 -17.28 5.42
CA LEU A 114 -1.12 -16.04 6.01
C LEU A 114 0.42 -15.99 6.06
N LEU A 115 1.07 -17.12 6.37
CA LEU A 115 2.53 -17.20 6.38
C LEU A 115 3.12 -17.01 4.97
N GLN A 116 2.52 -17.64 3.96
CA GLN A 116 2.92 -17.49 2.56
C GLN A 116 2.70 -16.06 2.05
N LEU A 117 1.59 -15.43 2.44
CA LEU A 117 1.31 -14.03 2.14
C LEU A 117 2.39 -13.12 2.74
N ALA A 118 2.69 -13.29 4.03
CA ALA A 118 3.72 -12.52 4.72
C ALA A 118 5.11 -12.68 4.06
N ARG A 119 5.47 -13.90 3.67
CA ARG A 119 6.73 -14.19 2.95
C ARG A 119 6.77 -13.50 1.58
N ALA A 120 5.69 -13.58 0.80
CA ALA A 120 5.61 -12.98 -0.52
C ALA A 120 5.73 -11.44 -0.43
N VAL A 121 4.90 -10.80 0.41
CA VAL A 121 4.91 -9.35 0.63
C VAL A 121 6.27 -8.90 1.14
N GLY A 122 6.80 -9.56 2.18
CA GLY A 122 8.08 -9.17 2.77
C GLY A 122 9.26 -9.30 1.82
N SER A 123 9.26 -10.32 0.96
CA SER A 123 10.30 -10.52 -0.07
C SER A 123 10.28 -9.42 -1.13
N ASP A 124 9.09 -9.08 -1.63
CA ASP A 124 8.92 -8.07 -2.68
C ASP A 124 9.23 -6.66 -2.16
N VAL A 125 8.78 -6.33 -0.95
CA VAL A 125 9.11 -5.06 -0.30
C VAL A 125 10.63 -4.91 -0.13
N LYS A 126 11.32 -5.96 0.36
CA LYS A 126 12.79 -5.94 0.50
C LYS A 126 13.49 -5.79 -0.85
N LYS A 127 12.99 -6.46 -1.89
CA LYS A 127 13.52 -6.34 -3.25
C LYS A 127 13.36 -4.91 -3.77
N ALA A 128 12.15 -4.36 -3.70
CA ALA A 128 11.85 -3.01 -4.15
C ALA A 128 12.65 -1.94 -3.38
N ARG A 129 12.83 -2.10 -2.06
CA ARG A 129 13.70 -1.23 -1.25
C ARG A 129 15.15 -1.25 -1.73
N ARG A 130 15.71 -2.43 -2.03
CA ARG A 130 17.09 -2.54 -2.58
C ARG A 130 17.23 -1.90 -3.96
N GLU A 131 16.15 -1.87 -4.73
CA GLU A 131 16.07 -1.18 -6.03
C GLU A 131 15.82 0.33 -5.87
N GLY A 132 15.80 0.84 -4.63
CA GLY A 132 15.64 2.26 -4.32
C GLY A 132 14.21 2.78 -4.49
N ARG A 133 13.20 1.90 -4.55
CA ARG A 133 11.79 2.29 -4.71
C ARG A 133 11.14 2.69 -3.38
N LEU A 134 10.22 3.65 -3.44
CA LEU A 134 9.29 3.90 -2.34
C LEU A 134 8.25 2.78 -2.30
N THR A 135 7.96 2.22 -1.14
CA THR A 135 7.25 0.94 -0.99
C THR A 135 6.00 1.14 -0.15
N TYR A 136 4.84 0.90 -0.74
CA TYR A 136 3.55 1.02 -0.04
C TYR A 136 2.76 -0.27 -0.19
N VAL A 137 2.01 -0.62 0.86
CA VAL A 137 1.04 -1.72 0.79
C VAL A 137 -0.38 -1.20 0.77
N VAL A 138 -1.15 -1.61 -0.22
CA VAL A 138 -2.57 -1.28 -0.39
C VAL A 138 -3.38 -2.39 0.26
N ALA A 139 -3.91 -2.10 1.44
CA ALA A 139 -4.53 -3.09 2.34
C ALA A 139 -6.07 -3.00 2.37
N THR A 140 -6.67 -2.55 1.26
CA THR A 140 -8.11 -2.29 1.15
C THR A 140 -8.91 -3.49 0.67
N GLY A 141 -8.29 -4.37 -0.12
CA GLY A 141 -8.87 -5.62 -0.59
C GLY A 141 -8.48 -6.80 0.30
N GLY A 142 -9.26 -7.87 0.24
CA GLY A 142 -8.99 -9.13 0.95
C GLY A 142 -9.68 -9.23 2.31
N TYR A 143 -9.51 -10.38 2.96
CA TYR A 143 -10.06 -10.61 4.29
C TYR A 143 -9.22 -9.83 5.33
N LYS A 144 -9.87 -9.23 6.35
CA LYS A 144 -9.18 -8.32 7.29
C LYS A 144 -7.90 -8.91 7.93
N PRO A 145 -7.89 -10.17 8.40
CA PRO A 145 -6.66 -10.81 8.88
C PRO A 145 -5.53 -10.86 7.84
N GLU A 146 -5.86 -11.09 6.56
CA GLU A 146 -4.89 -11.16 5.47
C GLU A 146 -4.27 -9.79 5.21
N SER A 147 -5.10 -8.75 5.11
CA SER A 147 -4.60 -7.39 4.89
C SER A 147 -3.79 -6.88 6.08
N THR A 148 -4.19 -7.21 7.32
CA THR A 148 -3.39 -6.94 8.53
C THR A 148 -2.03 -7.66 8.49
N PHE A 149 -1.98 -8.96 8.18
CA PHE A 149 -0.72 -9.69 8.10
C PHE A 149 0.19 -9.17 6.98
N ALA A 150 -0.37 -8.79 5.83
CA ALA A 150 0.38 -8.15 4.76
C ALA A 150 1.02 -6.83 5.23
N VAL A 151 0.27 -5.99 5.94
CA VAL A 151 0.78 -4.72 6.50
C VAL A 151 1.90 -4.96 7.51
N ILE A 152 1.73 -5.90 8.44
CA ILE A 152 2.76 -6.25 9.43
C ILE A 152 4.04 -6.73 8.71
N ALA A 153 3.91 -7.66 7.77
CA ALA A 153 5.03 -8.20 7.02
C ALA A 153 5.77 -7.11 6.21
N ALA A 154 5.01 -6.19 5.62
CA ALA A 154 5.55 -5.06 4.87
C ALA A 154 6.34 -4.11 5.77
N TYR A 155 5.80 -3.74 6.94
CA TYR A 155 6.53 -2.91 7.89
C TYR A 155 7.78 -3.59 8.41
N LEU A 156 7.74 -4.89 8.74
CA LEU A 156 8.94 -5.65 9.11
C LEU A 156 9.99 -5.70 7.98
N ALA A 157 9.54 -5.61 6.73
CA ALA A 157 10.37 -5.60 5.53
C ALA A 157 10.88 -4.20 5.12
N GLY A 158 10.46 -3.13 5.79
CA GLY A 158 10.86 -1.76 5.46
C GLY A 158 10.01 -1.09 4.40
N ALA A 159 8.72 -1.42 4.35
CA ALA A 159 7.74 -0.58 3.68
C ALA A 159 7.78 0.85 4.25
N HIS A 160 7.44 1.84 3.43
CA HIS A 160 7.34 3.25 3.80
C HIS A 160 5.94 3.64 4.29
N GLY A 161 4.94 2.81 4.05
CA GLY A 161 3.58 3.06 4.49
C GLY A 161 2.61 1.98 4.08
N ALA A 162 1.42 2.03 4.69
CA ALA A 162 0.26 1.27 4.26
C ALA A 162 -0.87 2.24 3.91
N VAL A 163 -1.59 1.94 2.84
CA VAL A 163 -2.66 2.77 2.28
C VAL A 163 -3.96 1.99 2.32
N TYR A 164 -5.02 2.62 2.83
CA TYR A 164 -6.34 2.03 2.97
C TYR A 164 -7.42 3.08 2.67
N ILE A 165 -8.56 2.70 2.08
CA ILE A 165 -9.75 3.58 2.03
C ILE A 165 -10.70 3.17 3.15
N HIS A 166 -11.04 4.12 4.00
CA HIS A 166 -12.09 3.91 5.00
C HIS A 166 -13.48 4.03 4.36
N GLU A 167 -14.29 2.97 4.46
CA GLU A 167 -15.59 2.85 3.80
C GLU A 167 -16.56 4.01 4.12
N THR A 168 -16.60 4.46 5.38
CA THR A 168 -17.46 5.58 5.81
C THR A 168 -17.01 6.95 5.30
N PHE A 169 -15.70 7.23 5.32
CA PHE A 169 -15.16 8.55 4.98
C PHE A 169 -14.93 8.71 3.48
N LYS A 170 -14.89 7.60 2.72
CA LYS A 170 -14.59 7.56 1.27
C LYS A 170 -13.26 8.22 0.88
N GLU A 171 -12.39 8.49 1.84
CA GLU A 171 -11.07 9.08 1.65
C GLU A 171 -9.96 8.03 1.80
N VAL A 172 -8.83 8.28 1.15
CA VAL A 172 -7.61 7.49 1.38
C VAL A 172 -7.01 7.89 2.71
N VAL A 173 -6.86 6.90 3.57
CA VAL A 173 -6.19 6.98 4.85
C VAL A 173 -4.86 6.25 4.71
N GLU A 174 -3.77 7.00 4.78
CA GLU A 174 -2.46 6.43 5.03
C GLU A 174 -2.32 6.12 6.51
N LEU A 175 -2.00 4.86 6.80
CA LEU A 175 -1.62 4.46 8.14
C LEU A 175 -0.15 4.82 8.36
N PRO A 176 0.15 5.57 9.44
CA PRO A 176 1.52 5.95 9.72
C PRO A 176 2.37 4.70 9.93
N MET A 177 3.63 4.80 9.53
CA MET A 177 4.64 3.76 9.70
C MET A 177 4.68 3.23 11.13
N LEU A 178 4.66 1.90 11.30
CA LEU A 178 4.88 1.34 12.63
C LEU A 178 6.29 1.73 13.13
N PRO A 179 6.43 2.27 14.35
CA PRO A 179 7.73 2.73 14.89
C PRO A 179 8.81 1.65 15.00
N LEU A 180 8.49 0.38 14.74
CA LEU A 180 9.35 -0.78 15.01
C LEU A 180 10.75 -0.66 14.39
N GLN A 181 10.85 -0.13 13.17
CA GLN A 181 12.14 0.02 12.48
C GLN A 181 12.82 1.35 12.73
N LEU A 182 12.05 2.37 13.13
CA LEU A 182 12.54 3.73 13.28
C LEU A 182 12.66 4.15 14.73
N ARG A 183 12.42 3.23 15.69
CA ARG A 183 12.29 3.55 17.12
C ARG A 183 13.43 4.44 17.59
N GLU A 184 14.67 4.06 17.29
CA GLU A 184 15.83 4.81 17.75
C GLU A 184 15.88 6.22 17.15
N VAL A 185 15.71 6.36 15.83
CA VAL A 185 15.77 7.67 15.17
C VAL A 185 14.57 8.55 15.52
N LEU A 186 13.37 7.99 15.65
CA LEU A 186 12.17 8.73 16.07
C LEU A 186 12.23 9.12 17.54
N ALA A 187 12.74 8.25 18.42
CA ALA A 187 12.90 8.57 19.83
C ALA A 187 13.95 9.67 20.04
N ARG A 188 15.06 9.62 19.29
CA ARG A 188 16.05 10.71 19.27
C ARG A 188 15.45 12.01 18.74
N PHE A 189 14.70 11.95 17.64
CA PHE A 189 14.00 13.11 17.08
C PHE A 189 12.98 13.69 18.07
N ALA A 190 12.19 12.86 18.76
CA ALA A 190 11.24 13.27 19.79
C ALA A 190 11.91 13.97 20.99
N ARG A 191 13.14 13.59 21.32
CA ARG A 191 13.95 14.23 22.38
C ARG A 191 14.74 15.45 21.90
N GLY A 192 14.67 15.80 20.61
CA GLY A 192 15.48 16.87 20.02
C GLY A 192 16.97 16.51 19.82
N GLU A 193 17.31 15.23 19.85
CA GLU A 193 18.67 14.68 19.65
C GLU A 193 18.97 14.30 18.18
N ALA A 194 17.99 14.49 17.29
CA ALA A 194 18.07 14.30 15.85
C ALA A 194 17.13 15.31 15.17
N ASP A 195 17.43 15.68 13.93
CA ASP A 195 16.60 16.59 13.13
C ASP A 195 15.81 15.84 12.04
N GLU A 196 14.97 16.55 11.29
CA GLU A 196 14.16 15.96 10.22
C GLU A 196 15.02 15.38 9.08
N HIS A 197 16.25 15.88 8.92
CA HIS A 197 17.19 15.39 7.91
C HIS A 197 17.81 14.05 8.32
N ASP A 198 18.01 13.80 9.61
CA ASP A 198 18.43 12.50 10.13
C ASP A 198 17.37 11.42 9.90
N VAL A 199 16.10 11.75 10.16
CA VAL A 199 14.96 10.86 9.89
C VAL A 199 14.84 10.58 8.38
N ALA A 200 14.94 11.62 7.56
CA ALA A 200 14.90 11.55 6.11
C ALA A 200 16.01 10.65 5.56
N ARG A 201 17.25 10.84 6.05
CA ARG A 201 18.43 10.04 5.66
C ARG A 201 18.27 8.57 6.05
N HIS A 202 17.76 8.29 7.25
CA HIS A 202 17.52 6.93 7.71
C HIS A 202 16.50 6.19 6.82
N LEU A 203 15.47 6.91 6.37
CA LEU A 203 14.42 6.35 5.52
C LEU A 203 14.76 6.32 4.03
N GLY A 204 15.76 7.09 3.58
CA GLY A 204 16.02 7.30 2.15
C GLY A 204 14.91 8.12 1.50
N MET A 205 14.30 9.04 2.27
CA MET A 205 13.21 9.91 1.85
C MET A 205 13.65 11.37 1.95
N ASP A 206 12.90 12.29 1.34
CA ASP A 206 12.99 13.72 1.66
C ASP A 206 11.95 14.13 2.72
N ILE A 207 12.09 15.34 3.25
CA ILE A 207 11.23 15.85 4.33
C ILE A 207 9.77 15.98 3.87
N HIS A 208 9.52 16.32 2.61
CA HIS A 208 8.15 16.42 2.08
C HIS A 208 7.46 15.06 2.05
N HIS A 209 8.20 13.99 1.77
CA HIS A 209 7.69 12.63 1.90
C HIS A 209 7.39 12.26 3.35
N LEU A 210 8.22 12.67 4.31
CA LEU A 210 7.96 12.41 5.74
C LEU A 210 6.67 13.08 6.23
N GLU A 211 6.39 14.29 5.74
CA GLU A 211 5.11 14.97 5.98
C GLU A 211 3.95 14.25 5.28
N GLY A 212 4.15 13.84 4.01
CA GLY A 212 3.15 13.12 3.22
C GLY A 212 2.68 11.82 3.87
N ILE A 213 3.61 11.00 4.35
CA ILE A 213 3.29 9.72 5.02
C ILE A 213 2.84 9.88 6.48
N LYS A 214 2.62 11.12 6.94
CA LYS A 214 2.22 11.47 8.31
C LYS A 214 3.18 10.92 9.37
N LEU A 215 4.47 10.91 9.06
CA LEU A 215 5.51 10.61 10.03
C LEU A 215 5.89 11.88 10.79
N LEU A 216 6.06 12.98 10.05
CA LEU A 216 6.24 14.31 10.60
C LEU A 216 5.01 15.20 10.34
N LYS A 217 4.76 16.17 11.21
CA LYS A 217 3.83 17.27 10.98
C LYS A 217 4.60 18.58 11.02
N LYS A 218 4.28 19.49 10.08
CA LYS A 218 4.87 20.82 10.04
C LYS A 218 4.21 21.72 11.09
N THR A 219 5.04 22.47 11.82
CA THR A 219 4.61 23.45 12.83
C THR A 219 5.21 24.83 12.49
N ALA A 220 4.85 25.86 13.28
CA ALA A 220 5.46 27.19 13.14
C ALA A 220 6.97 27.19 13.43
N GLU A 221 7.45 26.19 14.19
CA GLU A 221 8.82 26.09 14.69
C GLU A 221 9.67 25.06 13.92
N GLY A 222 9.08 24.33 12.96
CA GLY A 222 9.78 23.30 12.17
C GLY A 222 8.91 22.07 11.93
N TYR A 223 9.42 20.89 12.30
CA TYR A 223 8.70 19.63 12.21
C TYR A 223 8.66 18.93 13.56
N THR A 224 7.55 18.26 13.87
CA THR A 224 7.40 17.39 15.04
C THR A 224 6.87 16.03 14.60
N LEU A 225 6.96 15.00 15.46
CA LEU A 225 6.30 13.72 15.19
C LEU A 225 4.79 13.91 15.06
N HIS A 226 4.17 13.07 14.24
CA HIS A 226 2.72 12.96 14.19
C HIS A 226 2.18 12.39 15.52
N ASP A 227 1.05 12.91 15.99
CA ASP A 227 0.53 12.63 17.34
C ASP A 227 0.27 11.13 17.61
N LEU A 228 -0.18 10.41 16.57
CA LEU A 228 -0.33 8.94 16.63
C LEU A 228 1.00 8.22 16.90
N LEU A 229 2.10 8.68 16.32
CA LEU A 229 3.41 8.05 16.53
C LEU A 229 3.96 8.37 17.92
N THR A 230 3.73 9.59 18.42
CA THR A 230 4.05 9.96 19.79
C THR A 230 3.35 9.02 20.78
N ALA A 231 2.03 8.85 20.65
CA ALA A 231 1.27 7.94 21.52
C ALA A 231 1.73 6.48 21.42
N LEU A 232 2.10 6.01 20.22
CA LEU A 232 2.62 4.64 20.04
C LEU A 232 4.00 4.43 20.67
N LEU A 233 4.87 5.46 20.66
CA LEU A 233 6.17 5.39 21.33
C LEU A 233 6.01 5.35 22.86
N GLU A 234 5.07 6.14 23.41
CA GLU A 234 4.78 6.17 24.85
C GLU A 234 4.29 4.81 25.39
N LEU A 235 3.52 4.05 24.59
CA LEU A 235 3.07 2.70 24.97
C LEU A 235 4.21 1.68 25.09
N GLN A 236 5.38 1.95 24.51
CA GLN A 236 6.54 1.04 24.53
C GLN A 236 7.52 1.32 25.67
N ASP A 237 7.35 2.45 26.35
CA ASP A 237 8.17 2.87 27.49
C ASP A 237 7.46 2.60 28.85
N GLN A 238 6.29 1.94 28.80
CA GLN A 238 5.55 1.36 29.94
C GLN A 238 5.86 -0.13 30.11
#